data_AF-A0A1F6SDG9-F1
#
_entry.id   AF-A0A1F6SDG9-F1
#
_cell.length_a   1.000
_cell.length_b   1.000
_cell.length_c   1.000
_cell.angle_alpha   90.00
_cell.angle_beta   90.00
_cell.angle_gamma   90.00
#
_symmetry.space_group_name_H-M   'P 1'
#
loop_
_entity.id
_entity.type
_entity.pdbx_description
1 polymer ?
#
loop_
_entity_poly.entity_id
_entity_poly.type
_entity_poly.pdbx_seq_one_letter_code
_entity_poly.pdbx_strand_id
1 'polypeptide(L)'
;MDKKFIKFLFIGALNTFFGYSMYSLFLLLGFHYSAAVLFSTILGVLFNFKTVGKLVFRNSNNTLIFRFITVYTVIFILNIISLSIFKMYKIDLLLAGAIVILPLAVLSFVLNKKFVFEGKN
;
A
#
# COMPACT_ATOMS: atom_id res chain seq x y z
N MET A 1 -9.57 15.32 -12.12
CA MET A 1 -9.07 14.12 -11.42
C MET A 1 -7.98 13.49 -12.27
N ASP A 2 -6.73 13.48 -11.80
CA ASP A 2 -5.58 12.98 -12.57
C ASP A 2 -5.81 11.52 -13.01
N LYS A 3 -5.69 11.20 -14.31
CA LYS A 3 -5.82 9.82 -14.83
C LYS A 3 -4.89 8.83 -14.11
N LYS A 4 -3.77 9.32 -13.55
CA LYS A 4 -2.82 8.55 -12.74
C LYS A 4 -3.40 8.14 -11.38
N PHE A 5 -4.24 8.98 -10.75
CA PHE A 5 -4.88 8.67 -9.47
C PHE A 5 -5.93 7.57 -9.60
N ILE A 6 -6.74 7.59 -10.66
CA ILE A 6 -7.71 6.52 -10.94
C ILE A 6 -7.00 5.19 -11.20
N LYS A 7 -5.91 5.20 -11.99
CA LYS A 7 -5.07 4.00 -12.19
C LYS A 7 -4.46 3.52 -10.88
N PHE A 8 -4.00 4.43 -10.02
CA PHE A 8 -3.46 4.08 -8.71
C PHE A 8 -4.51 3.38 -7.83
N LEU A 9 -5.75 3.87 -7.79
CA LEU A 9 -6.82 3.23 -7.03
C LEU A 9 -7.17 1.84 -7.58
N PHE A 10 -7.28 1.71 -8.91
CA PHE A 10 -7.56 0.43 -9.56
C PHE A 10 -6.44 -0.59 -9.33
N ILE A 11 -5.18 -0.17 -9.46
CA ILE A 11 -4.02 -1.02 -9.20
C ILE A 11 -3.92 -1.36 -7.71
N GLY A 12 -4.27 -0.44 -6.82
CA GLY A 12 -4.41 -0.70 -5.39
C GLY A 12 -5.38 -1.85 -5.12
N ALA A 13 -6.58 -1.81 -5.70
CA ALA A 13 -7.56 -2.88 -5.59
C ALA A 13 -7.03 -4.23 -6.14
N LEU A 14 -6.39 -4.21 -7.31
CA LEU A 14 -5.79 -5.40 -7.91
C LEU A 14 -4.68 -6.00 -7.02
N ASN A 15 -3.84 -5.15 -6.42
CA ASN A 15 -2.78 -5.58 -5.52
C ASN A 15 -3.34 -6.19 -4.23
N THR A 16 -4.41 -5.61 -3.66
CA THR A 16 -5.10 -6.19 -2.50
C THR A 16 -5.68 -7.57 -2.83
N PHE A 17 -6.33 -7.70 -3.99
CA PHE A 17 -6.86 -8.97 -4.46
C PHE A 17 -5.75 -10.02 -4.65
N PHE A 18 -4.62 -9.62 -5.24
CA PHE A 18 -3.46 -10.49 -5.41
C PHE A 18 -2.87 -10.94 -4.06
N GLY A 19 -2.67 -10.02 -3.12
CA GLY A 19 -2.16 -10.32 -1.78
C GLY A 19 -3.07 -11.29 -1.01
N TYR A 20 -4.39 -11.07 -1.06
CA TYR A 20 -5.36 -11.97 -0.44
C TYR A 20 -5.41 -13.34 -1.12
N SER A 21 -5.28 -13.38 -2.45
CA SER A 21 -5.21 -14.64 -3.21
C SER A 21 -3.97 -15.45 -2.85
N MET A 22 -2.80 -14.81 -2.71
CA MET A 22 -1.56 -15.47 -2.27
C MET A 22 -1.67 -15.97 -0.83
N TYR A 23 -2.22 -15.16 0.07
CA TYR A 23 -2.47 -15.57 1.45
C TYR A 23 -3.36 -16.81 1.52
N SER A 24 -4.47 -16.79 0.78
CA SER A 24 -5.42 -17.91 0.71
C SER A 24 -4.78 -19.16 0.10
N LEU A 25 -3.97 -19.00 -0.97
CA LEU A 25 -3.22 -20.11 -1.57
C LEU A 25 -2.25 -20.76 -0.58
N PHE A 26 -1.46 -19.97 0.16
CA PHE A 26 -0.54 -20.54 1.15
C PHE A 26 -1.25 -21.27 2.28
N LEU A 27 -2.39 -20.74 2.76
CA LEU A 27 -3.24 -21.43 3.72
C LEU A 27 -3.77 -22.77 3.17
N LEU A 28 -4.27 -22.78 1.94
CA LEU A 28 -4.78 -23.99 1.28
C LEU A 28 -3.68 -25.03 1.03
N LEU A 29 -2.44 -24.59 0.83
CA LEU A 29 -1.26 -25.46 0.72
C LEU A 29 -0.80 -26.02 2.09
N GLY A 30 -1.48 -25.68 3.18
CA GLY A 30 -1.18 -26.19 4.53
C GLY A 30 -0.07 -25.45 5.27
N PHE A 31 0.33 -24.26 4.81
CA PHE A 31 1.30 -23.44 5.55
C PHE A 31 0.69 -22.93 6.86
N HIS A 32 1.54 -22.79 7.88
CA HIS A 32 1.16 -22.09 9.10
C HIS A 32 0.76 -20.65 8.78
N TYR A 33 -0.28 -20.12 9.44
CA TYR A 33 -0.84 -18.79 9.14
C TYR A 33 0.22 -17.69 9.14
N SER A 34 1.18 -17.76 10.06
CA SER A 34 2.28 -16.80 10.17
C SER A 34 3.14 -16.78 8.90
N ALA A 35 3.50 -17.96 8.38
CA ALA A 35 4.27 -18.09 7.15
C ALA A 35 3.45 -17.62 5.94
N ALA A 36 2.16 -17.98 5.89
CA ALA A 36 1.25 -17.54 4.83
C ALA A 36 1.17 -16.00 4.76
N VAL A 37 0.97 -15.33 5.91
CA VAL A 37 0.97 -13.86 6.00
C VAL A 37 2.31 -13.26 5.58
N LEU A 38 3.42 -13.87 6.00
CA LEU A 38 4.76 -13.34 5.72
C LEU A 38 5.06 -13.40 4.21
N PHE A 39 4.87 -14.57 3.59
CA PHE A 39 5.10 -14.74 2.15
C PHE A 39 4.10 -13.95 1.30
N SER A 40 2.82 -13.92 1.68
CA SER A 40 1.81 -13.13 0.96
C SER A 40 2.10 -11.63 1.03
N THR A 41 2.61 -11.15 2.17
CA THR A 41 2.98 -9.74 2.35
C THR A 41 4.19 -9.39 1.49
N ILE A 42 5.24 -10.21 1.50
CA ILE A 42 6.44 -9.99 0.67
C ILE A 42 6.04 -9.98 -0.81
N LEU A 43 5.36 -11.02 -1.29
CA LEU A 43 4.93 -11.11 -2.68
C LEU A 43 3.97 -9.99 -3.06
N GLY A 44 3.05 -9.64 -2.16
CA GLY A 44 2.10 -8.55 -2.35
C GLY A 44 2.79 -7.20 -2.49
N VAL A 45 3.79 -6.89 -1.64
CA VAL A 45 4.57 -5.63 -1.72
C VAL A 45 5.42 -5.59 -2.98
N LEU A 46 6.08 -6.70 -3.34
CA LEU A 46 6.89 -6.79 -4.56
C LEU A 46 6.02 -6.61 -5.81
N PHE A 47 4.87 -7.29 -5.85
CA PHE A 47 3.88 -7.11 -6.90
C PHE A 47 3.46 -5.65 -6.93
N ASN A 48 2.99 -5.09 -5.81
CA ASN A 48 2.51 -3.72 -5.70
C ASN A 48 3.53 -2.69 -6.21
N PHE A 49 4.80 -2.79 -5.81
CA PHE A 49 5.87 -1.94 -6.31
C PHE A 49 5.98 -2.00 -7.84
N LYS A 50 5.97 -3.22 -8.41
CA LYS A 50 6.09 -3.42 -9.85
C LYS A 50 4.86 -2.93 -10.61
N THR A 51 3.65 -3.22 -10.11
CA THR A 51 2.37 -2.82 -10.71
C THR A 51 2.23 -1.30 -10.67
N VAL A 52 2.45 -0.66 -9.52
CA VAL A 52 2.36 0.79 -9.37
C VAL A 52 3.45 1.49 -10.18
N GLY A 53 4.71 1.07 -10.04
CA GLY A 53 5.83 1.68 -10.77
C GLY A 53 5.67 1.57 -12.29
N LYS A 54 5.40 0.37 -12.81
CA LYS A 54 5.29 0.14 -14.25
C LYS A 54 3.99 0.65 -14.86
N LEU A 55 2.84 0.43 -14.22
CA LEU A 55 1.53 0.73 -14.83
C LEU A 55 1.00 2.14 -14.49
N VAL A 56 1.27 2.67 -13.30
CA VAL A 56 0.86 4.04 -12.92
C VAL A 56 1.89 5.06 -13.39
N PHE A 57 3.18 4.79 -13.12
CA PHE A 57 4.26 5.77 -13.31
C PHE A 57 5.17 5.48 -14.51
N ARG A 58 4.97 4.36 -15.23
CA ARG A 58 5.79 3.94 -16.39
C ARG A 58 7.29 3.89 -16.10
N ASN A 59 7.67 3.62 -14.86
CA ASN A 59 9.05 3.57 -14.41
C ASN A 59 9.35 2.18 -13.84
N SER A 60 10.32 1.47 -14.44
CA SER A 60 10.72 0.12 -14.04
C SER A 60 12.04 0.09 -13.29
N ASN A 61 12.51 1.22 -12.75
CA ASN A 61 13.76 1.25 -12.02
C ASN A 61 13.62 0.57 -10.66
N ASN A 62 14.22 -0.61 -10.51
CA ASN A 62 14.15 -1.41 -9.30
C ASN A 62 14.83 -0.74 -8.09
N THR A 63 15.71 0.24 -8.29
CA THR A 63 16.33 0.98 -7.17
C THR A 63 15.33 1.84 -6.39
N LEU A 64 14.18 2.14 -7.00
CA LEU A 64 13.09 2.90 -6.36
C LEU A 64 12.36 2.10 -5.28
N ILE A 65 12.60 0.80 -5.17
CA ILE A 65 11.95 -0.05 -4.16
C ILE A 65 12.26 0.41 -2.74
N PHE A 66 13.49 0.89 -2.49
CA PHE A 66 13.86 1.44 -1.18
C PHE A 66 13.05 2.70 -0.86
N ARG A 67 12.90 3.62 -1.82
CA ARG A 67 12.08 4.83 -1.63
C ARG A 67 10.61 4.48 -1.43
N PHE A 68 10.12 3.48 -2.16
CA PHE A 68 8.75 2.98 -2.03
C PHE A 68 8.49 2.40 -0.64
N ILE A 69 9.40 1.54 -0.15
CA ILE A 69 9.34 1.00 1.21
C ILE A 69 9.34 2.14 2.23
N THR A 70 10.21 3.15 2.09
CA THR A 70 10.22 4.32 2.98
C THR A 70 8.87 5.03 3.01
N VAL A 71 8.25 5.29 1.85
CA VAL A 71 6.91 5.90 1.81
C VAL A 71 5.87 5.03 2.50
N TYR A 72 5.88 3.72 2.26
CA TYR A 72 4.97 2.78 2.92
C TYR A 72 5.16 2.77 4.44
N THR A 73 6.41 2.77 4.93
CA THR A 73 6.73 2.85 6.35
C THR A 73 6.22 4.16 6.96
N VAL A 74 6.42 5.30 6.28
CA VAL A 74 5.91 6.61 6.74
C VAL A 74 4.39 6.60 6.84
N ILE A 75 3.69 6.10 5.80
CA ILE A 75 2.22 6.01 5.80
C ILE A 75 1.72 5.10 6.91
N PHE A 76 2.41 3.97 7.17
CA PHE A 76 2.08 3.06 8.26
C PHE A 76 2.21 3.73 9.63
N ILE A 77 3.32 4.43 9.89
CA ILE A 77 3.53 5.16 11.14
C ILE A 77 2.45 6.24 11.31
N LEU A 78 2.16 7.01 10.25
CA LEU A 78 1.09 8.01 10.28
C LEU A 78 -0.27 7.39 10.57
N ASN A 79 -0.58 6.21 10.01
CA ASN A 79 -1.82 5.48 10.29
C ASN A 79 -1.95 5.15 11.78
N ILE A 80 -0.91 4.60 12.39
CA ILE A 80 -0.92 4.26 13.82
C ILE A 80 -1.09 5.52 14.67
N ILE A 81 -0.36 6.59 14.38
CA ILE A 81 -0.46 7.86 15.12
C ILE A 81 -1.87 8.43 15.00
N SER A 82 -2.43 8.49 13.79
CA SER A 82 -3.80 8.96 13.57
C SER A 82 -4.80 8.13 14.36
N LEU A 83 -4.76 6.79 14.25
CA LEU A 83 -5.66 5.91 15.01
C LEU A 83 -5.50 6.09 16.53
N SER A 84 -4.28 6.28 17.02
CA SER A 84 -4.02 6.55 18.44
C SER A 84 -4.66 7.86 18.89
N ILE A 85 -4.60 8.93 18.08
CA ILE A 85 -5.26 10.21 18.36
C ILE A 85 -6.77 10.01 18.44
N PHE A 86 -7.38 9.36 17.44
CA PHE A 86 -8.82 9.08 17.46
C PHE A 86 -9.25 8.22 18.66
N LYS A 87 -8.41 7.26 19.05
CA LYS A 87 -8.63 6.44 20.26
C LYS A 87 -8.64 7.28 21.53
N MET A 88 -7.78 8.30 21.65
CA MET A 88 -7.78 9.23 22.79
C MET A 88 -9.10 10.00 22.90
N TYR A 89 -9.74 10.30 21.77
CA TYR A 89 -11.07 10.92 21.72
C TYR A 89 -12.24 9.92 21.89
N LYS A 90 -11.97 8.65 22.23
CA LYS A 90 -12.97 7.57 22.34
C LYS A 90 -13.80 7.36 21.08
N ILE A 91 -13.26 7.74 19.92
CA ILE A 91 -13.91 7.48 18.63
C ILE A 91 -13.71 6.00 18.31
N ASP A 92 -14.75 5.38 17.79
CA ASP A 92 -14.69 4.00 17.32
C ASP A 92 -13.56 3.82 16.30
N LEU A 93 -12.73 2.79 16.51
CA LEU A 93 -11.54 2.56 15.69
C LEU A 93 -11.89 2.19 14.24
N LEU A 94 -13.06 1.60 14.02
CA LEU A 94 -13.55 1.22 12.69
C LEU A 94 -13.94 2.48 11.92
N LEU A 95 -14.65 3.40 12.57
CA LEU A 95 -14.95 4.72 12.01
C LEU A 95 -13.69 5.57 11.79
N ALA A 96 -12.77 5.58 12.76
CA ALA A 96 -11.50 6.29 12.65
C ALA A 96 -10.66 5.76 11.48
N GLY A 97 -10.58 4.44 11.30
CA GLY A 97 -9.90 3.81 10.17
C GLY A 97 -10.49 4.24 8.83
N ALA A 98 -11.81 4.27 8.71
CA ALA A 98 -12.49 4.72 7.49
C ALA A 98 -12.24 6.21 7.16
N ILE A 99 -12.17 7.07 8.19
CA ILE A 99 -11.86 8.49 8.00
C ILE A 99 -10.39 8.67 7.60
N VAL A 100 -9.48 7.93 8.22
CA VAL A 100 -8.03 8.07 8.05
C VAL A 100 -7.53 7.44 6.74
N ILE A 101 -8.20 6.42 6.21
CA ILE A 101 -7.74 5.70 5.01
C ILE A 101 -7.72 6.59 3.77
N LEU A 102 -8.71 7.46 3.60
CA LEU A 102 -8.81 8.38 2.46
C LEU A 102 -7.67 9.41 2.40
N PRO A 103 -7.41 10.23 3.45
CA PRO A 103 -6.31 11.18 3.44
C PRO A 103 -4.95 10.49 3.34
N LEU A 104 -4.77 9.31 3.96
CA LEU A 104 -3.53 8.54 3.80
C LEU A 104 -3.35 7.99 2.39
N ALA A 105 -4.41 7.57 1.71
CA ALA A 105 -4.33 7.14 0.31
C ALA A 105 -3.89 8.30 -0.60
N VAL A 106 -4.42 9.51 -0.38
CA VAL A 106 -4.01 10.72 -1.10
C VAL A 106 -2.56 11.06 -0.80
N LEU A 107 -2.15 11.06 0.47
CA LEU A 107 -0.77 11.34 0.86
C LEU A 107 0.20 10.32 0.26
N SER A 108 -0.15 9.03 0.32
CA SER A 108 0.62 7.95 -0.30
C SER A 108 0.78 8.17 -1.81
N PHE A 109 -0.28 8.58 -2.50
CA PHE A 109 -0.19 8.89 -3.92
C PHE A 109 0.75 10.08 -4.19
N VAL A 110 0.65 11.17 -3.41
CA VAL A 110 1.50 12.35 -3.57
C VAL A 110 2.96 12.03 -3.28
N LEU A 111 3.25 11.30 -2.21
CA LEU A 111 4.61 10.88 -1.85
C LEU A 111 5.19 9.93 -2.90
N ASN A 112 4.41 8.96 -3.39
CA ASN A 112 4.87 8.10 -4.48
C ASN A 112 5.13 8.92 -5.76
N LYS A 113 4.25 9.85 -6.12
CA LYS A 113 4.39 10.70 -7.31
C LYS A 113 5.63 11.61 -7.23
N LYS A 114 5.90 12.23 -6.07
CA LYS A 114 6.99 13.20 -5.88
C LYS A 114 8.31 12.60 -5.39
N PHE A 115 8.30 11.67 -4.44
CA PHE A 115 9.56 11.15 -3.88
C PHE A 115 10.06 9.89 -4.59
N VAL A 116 9.15 9.02 -5.02
CA VAL A 116 9.52 7.73 -5.60
C VAL A 116 9.68 7.84 -7.11
N PHE A 117 8.74 8.48 -7.81
CA PHE A 117 8.69 8.45 -9.28
C PHE A 117 8.96 9.80 -9.96
N GLU A 118 9.37 10.83 -9.23
CA GLU A 118 9.77 12.12 -9.81
C GLU A 118 11.10 11.96 -10.53
N GLY A 119 11.09 12.16 -11.86
CA GLY A 119 12.30 12.01 -12.67
C GLY A 119 12.11 11.89 -14.18
N LYS A 120 10.93 11.53 -14.69
CA LYS A 120 10.61 11.62 -16.13
C LYS A 120 9.13 11.93 -16.33
N ASN A 121 8.82 13.23 -16.44
CA ASN A 121 7.66 13.68 -17.23
C ASN A 121 8.03 13.61 -18.70
#